data_AF-F8ICQ2-F1
#
_entry.id   AF-F8ICQ2-F1
#
_cell.length_a   1.000
_cell.length_b   1.000
_cell.length_c   1.000
_cell.angle_alpha   90.00
_cell.angle_beta   90.00
_cell.angle_gamma   90.00
#
_symmetry.space_group_name_H-M   'P 1'
#
loop_
_entity.id
_entity.type
_entity.pdbx_description
1 polymer ?
#
loop_
_entity_poly.entity_id
_entity_poly.type
_entity_poly.pdbx_seq_one_letter_code
_entity_poly.pdbx_strand_id
1 'polypeptide(L)'
;MSYCLKQWPKLVRYMEDGHLEIDNNRCERSLKPFVIGRKNWLFANTPRGARASAIAYSIVETAKENGLNPFAYLEYLFEKLPNMDTDDKTAMAALLPWSETLPAHIRRRK
;
A
#
# COMPACT_ATOMS: atom_id res chain seq x y z
N MET A 1 8.25 6.08 -31.77
CA MET A 1 8.80 4.72 -31.59
C MET A 1 9.79 4.57 -30.42
N SER A 2 10.65 5.56 -30.13
CA SER A 2 11.70 5.42 -29.07
C SER A 2 11.15 5.17 -27.66
N TYR A 3 10.00 5.75 -27.29
CA TYR A 3 9.41 5.57 -25.95
C TYR A 3 9.01 4.12 -25.67
N CYS A 4 8.27 3.49 -26.58
CA CYS A 4 7.82 2.10 -26.42
C CYS A 4 9.01 1.13 -26.34
N LEU A 5 10.02 1.31 -27.20
CA LEU A 5 11.23 0.47 -27.19
C LEU A 5 11.99 0.57 -25.85
N LYS A 6 12.02 1.75 -25.22
CA LYS A 6 12.63 1.93 -23.89
C LYS A 6 11.84 1.27 -22.75
N GLN A 7 10.52 1.10 -22.90
CA GLN A 7 9.68 0.42 -21.90
C GLN A 7 9.49 -1.07 -22.19
N TRP A 8 9.90 -1.56 -23.37
CA TRP A 8 9.76 -2.95 -23.78
C TRP A 8 10.22 -3.97 -22.73
N PRO A 9 11.38 -3.78 -22.06
CA PRO A 9 11.82 -4.72 -21.01
C PRO A 9 10.88 -4.81 -19.81
N LYS A 10 10.06 -3.79 -19.56
CA LYS A 10 9.03 -3.82 -18.50
C LYS A 10 7.73 -4.44 -18.99
N LEU A 11 7.35 -4.15 -20.24
CA LEU A 11 6.11 -4.63 -20.85
C LEU A 11 6.10 -6.16 -21.02
N VAL A 12 7.26 -6.80 -21.18
CA VAL A 12 7.35 -8.26 -21.36
C VAL A 12 7.55 -9.03 -20.05
N ARG A 13 7.63 -8.37 -18.89
CA ARG A 13 7.89 -9.04 -17.60
C ARG A 13 6.83 -10.06 -17.21
N TYR A 14 5.58 -9.86 -17.62
CA TYR A 14 4.51 -10.85 -17.38
C TYR A 14 4.77 -12.18 -18.10
N MET A 15 5.62 -12.20 -19.12
CA MET A 15 6.03 -13.45 -19.79
C MET A 15 7.06 -14.24 -18.97
N GLU A 16 7.75 -13.59 -18.05
CA GLU A 16 8.75 -14.20 -17.17
C GLU A 16 8.12 -14.73 -15.87
N ASP A 17 7.03 -14.11 -15.41
CA ASP A 17 6.32 -14.47 -14.19
C ASP A 17 4.79 -14.46 -14.41
N GLY A 18 4.19 -15.66 -14.36
CA GLY A 18 2.74 -15.85 -14.54
C GLY A 18 1.87 -15.32 -13.40
N HIS A 19 2.46 -14.87 -12.28
CA HIS A 19 1.73 -14.15 -11.23
C HIS A 19 1.47 -12.68 -11.59
N LEU A 20 2.13 -12.15 -12.62
CA LEU A 20 1.96 -10.77 -13.06
C LEU A 20 0.87 -10.67 -14.13
N GLU A 21 -0.01 -9.68 -13.97
CA GLU A 21 -0.99 -9.33 -14.99
C GLU A 21 -0.30 -8.62 -16.18
N ILE A 22 -0.82 -8.81 -17.40
CA ILE A 22 -0.31 -8.12 -18.61
C ILE A 22 -0.53 -6.60 -18.56
N ASP A 23 -1.52 -6.16 -17.78
CA ASP A 23 -1.88 -4.77 -17.59
C ASP A 23 -1.77 -4.36 -16.12
N ASN A 24 -1.77 -3.06 -15.87
CA ASN A 24 -1.66 -2.46 -14.55
C ASN A 24 -3.03 -1.99 -14.02
N ASN A 25 -4.15 -2.47 -14.57
CA ASN A 25 -5.49 -1.94 -14.26
C ASN A 25 -5.81 -2.06 -12.78
N ARG A 26 -5.37 -3.14 -12.13
CA ARG A 26 -5.55 -3.33 -10.69
C ARG A 26 -4.88 -2.21 -9.89
N CYS A 27 -3.61 -1.93 -10.16
CA CYS A 27 -2.87 -0.84 -9.53
C CYS A 27 -3.50 0.53 -9.80
N GLU A 28 -3.91 0.79 -11.04
CA GLU A 28 -4.57 2.06 -11.40
C GLU A 28 -5.90 2.25 -10.67
N ARG A 29 -6.70 1.17 -10.54
CA ARG A 29 -7.96 1.19 -9.77
C ARG A 29 -7.71 1.51 -8.31
N SER A 30 -6.68 0.92 -7.69
CA SER A 30 -6.31 1.21 -6.29
C SER A 30 -5.84 2.65 -6.08
N LEU A 31 -5.31 3.31 -7.12
CA LEU A 31 -4.88 4.71 -7.06
C LEU A 31 -6.03 5.71 -7.31
N LYS A 32 -7.13 5.31 -7.96
CA LYS A 32 -8.26 6.21 -8.28
C LYS A 32 -8.79 7.01 -7.08
N PRO A 33 -9.02 6.42 -5.88
CA PRO A 33 -9.49 7.16 -4.71
C PRO A 33 -8.55 8.30 -4.31
N PHE A 34 -7.24 8.09 -4.41
CA PHE A 34 -6.24 9.11 -4.13
C PHE A 34 -6.29 10.25 -5.16
N VAL A 35 -6.40 9.92 -6.45
CA VAL A 35 -6.50 10.93 -7.53
C VAL A 35 -7.75 11.79 -7.38
N ILE A 36 -8.89 11.16 -7.05
CA ILE A 36 -10.15 11.87 -6.79
C ILE A 36 -10.02 12.75 -5.53
N GLY A 37 -9.44 12.21 -4.45
CA GLY A 37 -9.20 12.96 -3.22
C GLY A 37 -8.31 14.19 -3.43
N ARG A 38 -7.19 14.04 -4.15
CA ARG A 38 -6.29 15.14 -4.51
C ARG A 38 -7.01 16.29 -5.21
N LYS A 39 -7.95 15.99 -6.12
CA LYS A 39 -8.74 17.02 -6.81
C LYS A 39 -9.60 17.85 -5.83
N ASN A 40 -10.03 17.25 -4.72
CA ASN A 40 -10.91 17.87 -3.73
C ASN A 40 -10.15 18.52 -2.55
N TRP A 41 -8.87 18.22 -2.36
CA TRP A 41 -8.06 18.80 -1.29
C TRP A 41 -7.45 20.14 -1.71
N LEU A 42 -8.21 21.23 -1.50
CA LEU A 42 -7.89 22.61 -1.90
C LEU A 42 -6.51 23.12 -1.43
N PHE A 43 -5.91 22.52 -0.40
CA PHE A 43 -4.63 22.96 0.20
C PHE A 43 -3.52 21.89 0.11
N ALA A 44 -3.71 20.79 -0.62
CA ALA A 44 -2.70 19.74 -0.79
C ALA A 44 -1.70 20.09 -1.91
N ASN A 45 -0.95 21.19 -1.74
CA ASN A 45 -0.08 21.75 -2.79
C ASN A 45 1.43 21.55 -2.58
N THR A 46 1.86 20.92 -1.47
CA THR A 46 3.28 20.76 -1.18
C THR A 46 3.82 19.38 -1.58
N PRO A 47 5.07 19.26 -2.08
CA PRO A 47 5.70 17.97 -2.33
C PRO A 47 5.81 17.09 -1.08
N ARG A 48 5.99 17.70 0.10
CA ARG A 48 6.01 17.02 1.40
C ARG A 48 4.66 16.38 1.72
N GLY A 49 3.57 17.13 1.53
CA GLY A 49 2.21 16.61 1.71
C GLY A 49 1.91 15.48 0.74
N ALA A 50 2.28 15.63 -0.53
CA ALA A 50 2.11 14.58 -1.54
C ALA A 50 2.84 13.29 -1.14
N ARG A 51 4.07 13.38 -0.62
CA ARG A 51 4.83 12.21 -0.15
C ARG A 51 4.17 11.57 1.08
N ALA A 52 3.73 12.37 2.06
CA ALA A 52 3.07 11.85 3.25
C ALA A 52 1.76 11.12 2.90
N SER A 53 0.94 11.71 2.03
CA SER A 53 -0.29 11.06 1.56
C SER A 53 0.02 9.79 0.78
N ALA A 54 1.03 9.78 -0.10
CA ALA A 54 1.41 8.58 -0.84
C ALA A 54 1.80 7.43 0.11
N ILE A 55 2.55 7.72 1.17
CA ILE A 55 2.91 6.73 2.20
C ILE A 55 1.66 6.20 2.90
N ALA A 56 0.79 7.08 3.38
CA ALA A 56 -0.42 6.70 4.11
C ALA A 56 -1.35 5.82 3.23
N TYR A 57 -1.59 6.23 1.98
CA TYR A 57 -2.39 5.43 1.04
C TYR A 57 -1.72 4.10 0.71
N SER A 58 -0.39 4.06 0.59
CA SER A 58 0.33 2.79 0.35
C SER A 58 0.12 1.81 1.51
N ILE A 59 0.20 2.27 2.77
CA ILE A 59 -0.07 1.44 3.94
C ILE A 59 -1.51 0.93 3.93
N VAL A 60 -2.48 1.81 3.66
CA VAL A 60 -3.91 1.47 3.62
C VAL A 60 -4.21 0.46 2.52
N GLU A 61 -3.72 0.68 1.29
CA GLU A 61 -3.94 -0.25 0.18
C GLU A 61 -3.24 -1.59 0.46
N THR A 62 -2.02 -1.60 1.00
CA THR A 62 -1.33 -2.84 1.38
C THR A 62 -2.13 -3.61 2.44
N ALA A 63 -2.72 -2.95 3.43
CA ALA A 63 -3.59 -3.58 4.42
C ALA A 63 -4.83 -4.22 3.79
N LYS A 64 -5.50 -3.51 2.85
CA LYS A 64 -6.65 -4.06 2.12
C LYS A 64 -6.29 -5.29 1.31
N GLU A 65 -5.16 -5.26 0.61
CA GLU A 65 -4.71 -6.37 -0.23
C GLU A 65 -4.32 -7.61 0.59
N ASN A 66 -3.95 -7.43 1.86
CA ASN A 66 -3.74 -8.52 2.81
C ASN A 66 -5.02 -8.93 3.57
N GLY A 67 -6.20 -8.44 3.14
CA GLY A 67 -7.48 -8.81 3.74
C GLY A 67 -7.72 -8.22 5.13
N LEU A 68 -7.04 -7.13 5.49
CA LEU A 68 -7.23 -6.44 6.76
C LEU A 68 -8.30 -5.36 6.65
N ASN A 69 -8.93 -5.02 7.78
CA ASN A 69 -9.68 -3.79 7.93
C ASN A 69 -8.68 -2.64 8.15
N PRO A 70 -8.55 -1.66 7.23
CA PRO A 70 -7.52 -0.64 7.33
C PRO A 70 -7.64 0.24 8.58
N PHE A 71 -8.86 0.51 9.03
CA PHE A 71 -9.07 1.33 10.23
C PHE A 71 -8.57 0.61 11.48
N ALA A 72 -9.04 -0.62 11.69
CA ALA A 72 -8.63 -1.44 12.84
C ALA A 72 -7.12 -1.76 12.81
N TYR A 73 -6.55 -1.95 11.62
CA TYR A 73 -5.10 -2.13 11.45
C TYR A 73 -4.30 -0.89 11.84
N LEU A 74 -4.71 0.31 11.40
CA LEU A 74 -4.04 1.56 11.79
C LEU A 74 -4.18 1.84 13.29
N GLU A 75 -5.35 1.59 13.86
CA GLU A 75 -5.58 1.69 15.31
C GLU A 75 -4.62 0.78 16.09
N TYR A 76 -4.52 -0.49 15.68
CA TYR A 76 -3.58 -1.44 16.27
C TYR A 76 -2.12 -1.00 16.13
N LEU A 77 -1.73 -0.48 14.96
CA LEU A 77 -0.38 0.06 14.77
C LEU A 77 -0.10 1.24 15.68
N PHE A 78 -1.03 2.19 15.80
CA PHE A 78 -0.86 3.36 16.66
C PHE A 78 -0.84 3.02 18.16
N GLU A 79 -1.48 1.92 18.57
CA GLU A 79 -1.40 1.42 19.94
C GLU A 79 -0.06 0.71 20.22
N LYS A 80 0.45 -0.09 19.27
CA LYS A 80 1.64 -0.92 19.50
C LYS A 80 2.96 -0.22 19.22
N LEU A 81 3.05 0.58 18.15
CA LEU A 81 4.29 1.22 17.73
C LEU A 81 4.95 2.10 18.81
N PRO A 82 4.22 2.93 19.58
CA PRO A 82 4.85 3.76 20.62
C PRO A 82 5.42 2.97 21.80
N ASN A 83 4.96 1.73 21.98
CA ASN A 83 5.30 0.87 23.12
C ASN A 83 6.36 -0.19 22.78
N MET A 84 6.96 -0.11 21.59
CA MET A 84 7.85 -1.12 21.05
C MET A 84 9.16 -0.50 20.58
N ASP A 85 10.24 -1.28 20.63
CA ASP A 85 11.50 -0.87 20.03
C ASP A 85 11.39 -0.94 18.50
N THR A 86 11.50 0.21 17.84
CA THR A 86 11.45 0.33 16.38
C THR A 86 12.69 -0.22 15.68
N ASP A 87 13.82 -0.37 16.39
CA ASP A 87 15.04 -0.94 15.83
C ASP A 87 15.02 -2.48 15.82
N ASP A 88 14.12 -3.09 16.60
CA ASP A 88 13.90 -4.52 16.57
C ASP A 88 13.10 -4.92 15.31
N LYS A 89 13.81 -5.53 14.36
CA LYS A 89 13.24 -5.98 13.09
C LYS A 89 12.22 -7.11 13.25
N THR A 90 12.36 -7.94 14.28
CA THR A 90 11.45 -9.07 14.51
C THR A 90 10.10 -8.59 15.03
N ALA A 91 10.16 -7.67 15.99
CA ALA A 91 9.06 -6.87 16.49
C ALA A 91 8.31 -6.13 15.38
N MET A 92 9.03 -5.42 14.51
CA MET A 92 8.43 -4.74 13.35
C MET A 92 7.80 -5.72 12.36
N ALA A 93 8.44 -6.86 12.09
CA ALA A 93 7.91 -7.88 11.18
C ALA A 93 6.56 -8.43 11.65
N ALA A 94 6.36 -8.58 12.97
CA ALA A 94 5.11 -9.03 13.56
C ALA A 94 3.93 -8.07 13.33
N LEU A 95 4.22 -6.78 13.07
CA LEU A 95 3.21 -5.75 12.80
C LEU A 95 2.87 -5.62 11.31
N LEU A 96 3.61 -6.27 10.41
CA LEU A 96 3.41 -6.11 8.96
C LEU A 96 2.08 -6.70 8.50
N PRO A 97 1.48 -6.18 7.41
CA PRO A 97 0.14 -6.57 6.97
C PRO A 97 -0.05 -8.06 6.66
N TRP A 98 1.02 -8.76 6.28
CA TRP A 98 1.03 -10.20 5.98
C TRP A 98 1.42 -11.07 7.19
N SER A 99 1.64 -10.47 8.36
CA SER A 99 2.04 -11.22 9.54
C SER A 99 0.89 -12.10 10.06
N GLU A 100 1.21 -13.35 10.38
CA GLU A 100 0.26 -14.30 10.95
C GLU A 100 -0.12 -13.97 12.39
N THR A 101 0.74 -13.25 13.11
CA THR A 101 0.55 -12.89 14.53
C THR A 101 -0.48 -11.77 14.74
N LEU A 102 -1.00 -11.20 13.66
CA LEU A 102 -1.99 -10.12 13.70
C LEU A 102 -3.32 -10.60 14.33
N PRO A 103 -3.93 -9.81 15.23
CA PRO A 103 -5.18 -10.18 15.88
C PRO A 103 -6.32 -10.51 14.90
N ALA A 104 -7.18 -11.47 15.26
CA ALA A 104 -8.29 -11.87 14.39
C ALA A 104 -9.31 -10.73 14.13
N HIS A 105 -9.49 -9.81 15.09
CA HIS A 105 -10.47 -8.73 14.98
C HIS A 105 -10.09 -7.63 13.96
N ILE A 106 -8.79 -7.51 13.60
CA ILE A 106 -8.35 -6.57 12.58
C ILE A 106 -8.47 -7.14 11.15
N ARG A 107 -8.70 -8.45 11.02
CA ARG A 107 -8.95 -9.07 9.72
C ARG A 107 -10.35 -8.72 9.23
N ARG A 108 -10.49 -8.47 7.94
CA ARG A 108 -11.80 -8.18 7.33
C ARG A 108 -12.70 -9.39 7.50
N ARG A 109 -13.88 -9.21 8.10
CA ARG A 109 -14.91 -10.27 8.17
C ARG A 109 -15.28 -10.65 6.73
N LYS A 110 -15.22 -11.96 6.45
CA LYS A 110 -15.69 -12.53 5.18
C LYS A 110 -17.19 -12.33 5.04
#